data_AF-A0A354UTU5-F1
#
_entry.id   AF-A0A354UTU5-F1
#
_cell.length_a   1.000
_cell.length_b   1.000
_cell.length_c   1.000
_cell.angle_alpha   90.00
_cell.angle_beta   90.00
_cell.angle_gamma   90.00
#
_symmetry.space_group_name_H-M   'P 1'
#
loop_
_entity.id
_entity.type
_entity.pdbx_description
1 polymer ?
#
loop_
_entity_poly.entity_id
_entity_poly.type
_entity_poly.pdbx_seq_one_letter_code
_entity_poly.pdbx_strand_id
1 'polypeptide(L)'
;MNASDILETTAATEPILDIASIKEAMDGFHPEKLLPDLTKLFGHLPGLCRLAVMIGPVVMLALGLSYLFLAPKEANYYLGYRCYFGMGSIHSWRFTQRLAGLLFTAAGAIFTVVTLGISAGFGNLEPEAMAWKAVGCLVWQAVAAVVINLFVSLAAAYFFDRKGAPRRHRKKA
;
A
#
# COMPACT_ATOMS: atom_id res chain seq x y z
N MET A 1 72.60 -1.59 37.61
CA MET A 1 71.19 -1.90 37.26
C MET A 1 71.16 -1.97 35.73
N ASN A 2 71.27 -3.18 35.19
CA ASN A 2 71.45 -3.42 33.76
C ASN A 2 70.09 -3.57 33.08
N ALA A 3 70.03 -3.13 31.84
CA ALA A 3 68.84 -2.96 30.99
C ALA A 3 68.13 -4.28 30.59
N SER A 4 68.34 -5.38 31.30
CA SER A 4 67.71 -6.68 31.02
C SER A 4 66.28 -6.79 31.56
N ASP A 5 65.89 -5.96 32.53
CA ASP A 5 64.61 -6.11 33.24
C ASP A 5 63.44 -5.34 32.59
N ILE A 6 63.67 -4.69 31.43
CA ILE A 6 62.60 -3.97 30.69
C ILE A 6 62.00 -4.84 29.58
N LEU A 7 62.58 -6.01 29.29
CA LEU A 7 62.07 -6.94 28.28
C LEU A 7 60.96 -7.88 28.78
N GLU A 8 60.36 -7.59 29.94
CA GLU A 8 59.12 -8.22 30.43
C GLU A 8 57.85 -7.44 30.10
N THR A 9 57.92 -6.34 29.35
CA THR A 9 56.72 -5.59 28.94
C THR A 9 56.62 -5.52 27.43
N THR A 10 56.13 -6.61 26.84
CA THR A 10 55.13 -6.59 25.76
C THR A 10 54.72 -8.03 25.50
N ALA A 11 53.78 -8.52 26.31
CA ALA A 11 52.86 -9.54 25.84
C ALA A 11 52.12 -8.97 24.63
N ALA A 12 52.70 -9.13 23.45
CA ALA A 12 51.99 -8.98 22.20
C ALA A 12 51.00 -10.14 22.13
N THR A 13 49.82 -9.93 22.72
CA THR A 13 48.61 -10.68 22.38
C THR A 13 48.31 -10.35 20.94
N GLU A 14 48.97 -11.05 20.00
CA GLU A 14 48.47 -11.08 18.64
C GLU A 14 47.06 -11.67 18.71
N PRO A 15 46.03 -11.01 18.17
CA PRO A 15 44.80 -11.71 17.88
C PRO A 15 45.17 -12.61 16.69
N ILE A 16 45.73 -13.78 16.97
CA ILE A 16 45.73 -14.86 16.00
C ILE A 16 44.25 -15.15 15.83
N LEU A 17 43.69 -14.51 14.82
CA LEU A 17 42.34 -14.71 14.33
C LEU A 17 42.30 -16.19 13.97
N ASP A 18 41.91 -17.01 14.93
CA ASP A 18 42.11 -18.45 14.88
C ASP A 18 41.25 -18.98 13.73
N ILE A 19 41.92 -19.27 12.62
CA ILE A 19 41.29 -19.70 11.38
C ILE A 19 40.50 -20.98 11.64
N ALA A 20 40.90 -21.77 12.64
CA ALA A 20 40.15 -22.93 13.11
C ALA A 20 38.80 -22.53 13.73
N SER A 21 38.77 -21.51 14.59
CA SER A 21 37.53 -21.00 15.19
C SER A 21 36.60 -20.33 14.16
N ILE A 22 37.16 -19.65 13.15
CA ILE A 22 36.37 -19.10 12.02
C ILE A 22 35.80 -20.24 11.17
N LYS A 23 36.60 -21.27 10.91
CA LYS A 23 36.16 -22.43 10.14
C LYS A 23 35.10 -23.23 10.88
N GLU A 24 35.21 -23.37 12.20
CA GLU A 24 34.19 -24.00 13.05
C GLU A 24 32.89 -23.16 13.11
N ALA A 25 33.01 -21.84 13.20
CA ALA A 25 31.86 -20.92 13.12
C ALA A 25 31.19 -20.91 11.72
N MET A 26 31.97 -21.10 10.65
CA MET A 26 31.46 -21.24 9.27
C MET A 26 30.89 -22.62 8.99
N ASP A 27 31.49 -23.70 9.51
CA ASP A 27 31.01 -25.08 9.37
C ASP A 27 29.66 -25.27 10.11
N GLY A 28 29.38 -24.48 11.15
CA GLY A 28 28.07 -24.38 11.80
C GLY A 28 27.06 -23.45 11.11
N PHE A 29 27.51 -22.64 10.15
CA PHE A 29 26.66 -21.69 9.43
C PHE A 29 26.00 -22.40 8.24
N HIS A 30 24.87 -23.06 8.48
CA HIS A 30 24.06 -23.67 7.42
C HIS A 30 23.07 -22.63 6.86
N PRO A 31 23.36 -21.93 5.74
CA PRO A 31 22.48 -20.91 5.16
C PRO A 31 21.11 -21.46 4.74
N GLU A 32 21.06 -22.76 4.50
CA GLU A 32 19.86 -23.55 4.17
C GLU A 32 18.89 -23.70 5.35
N LYS A 33 19.34 -23.55 6.61
CA LYS A 33 18.45 -23.46 7.79
C LYS A 33 17.92 -22.04 8.04
N LEU A 34 18.54 -21.02 7.44
CA LEU A 34 18.08 -19.63 7.47
C LEU A 34 17.04 -19.33 6.38
N LEU A 35 17.00 -20.16 5.33
CA LEU A 35 15.93 -20.10 4.35
C LEU A 35 14.66 -20.66 5.00
N PRO A 36 13.57 -19.87 5.11
CA PRO A 36 12.30 -20.40 5.57
C PRO A 36 11.89 -21.56 4.67
N ASP A 37 11.24 -22.58 5.23
CA ASP A 37 10.68 -23.72 4.49
C ASP A 37 9.82 -23.18 3.32
N LEU A 38 10.43 -23.09 2.13
CA LEU A 38 9.81 -22.56 0.93
C LEU A 38 8.55 -23.37 0.59
N THR A 39 8.56 -24.67 0.90
CA THR A 39 7.41 -25.58 0.77
C THR A 39 6.21 -25.16 1.62
N LYS A 40 6.42 -24.68 2.86
CA LYS A 40 5.33 -24.12 3.69
C LYS A 40 4.84 -22.78 3.15
N LEU A 41 5.75 -21.94 2.65
CA LEU A 41 5.39 -20.67 2.01
C LEU A 41 4.55 -20.88 0.74
N PHE A 42 4.94 -21.82 -0.13
CA PHE A 42 4.19 -22.16 -1.35
C PHE A 42 2.80 -22.75 -1.04
N GLY A 43 2.66 -23.53 0.04
CA GLY A 43 1.36 -24.04 0.50
C GLY A 43 0.38 -22.95 0.95
N HIS A 44 0.89 -21.87 1.55
CA HIS A 44 0.06 -20.73 2.00
C HIS A 44 -0.03 -19.58 1.00
N LEU A 45 0.78 -19.62 -0.07
CA LEU A 45 0.89 -18.54 -1.04
C LEU A 45 -0.45 -18.14 -1.68
N PRO A 46 -1.33 -19.08 -2.11
CA PRO A 46 -2.63 -18.70 -2.68
C PRO A 46 -3.53 -17.95 -1.69
N GLY A 47 -3.48 -18.34 -0.41
CA GLY A 47 -4.23 -17.68 0.66
C GLY A 47 -3.72 -16.26 0.91
N LEU A 48 -2.39 -16.08 0.97
CA LEU A 48 -1.75 -14.78 1.13
C LEU A 48 -2.02 -13.86 -0.07
N CYS A 49 -1.88 -14.35 -1.30
CA CYS A 49 -2.19 -13.58 -2.49
C CYS A 49 -3.66 -13.17 -2.53
N ARG A 50 -4.58 -14.07 -2.17
CA ARG A 50 -6.01 -13.75 -2.09
C ARG A 50 -6.29 -12.67 -1.06
N LEU A 51 -5.70 -12.75 0.12
CA LEU A 51 -5.84 -11.73 1.16
C LEU A 51 -5.31 -10.38 0.65
N ALA A 52 -4.10 -10.35 0.09
CA ALA A 52 -3.43 -9.14 -0.36
C ALA A 52 -4.25 -8.38 -1.42
N VAL A 53 -4.75 -9.09 -2.45
CA VAL A 53 -5.48 -8.45 -3.55
C VAL A 53 -6.89 -7.99 -3.12
N MET A 54 -7.43 -8.52 -2.02
CA MET A 54 -8.72 -8.13 -1.45
C MET A 54 -8.66 -6.88 -0.56
N ILE A 55 -7.48 -6.51 -0.05
CA ILE A 55 -7.34 -5.31 0.80
C ILE A 55 -7.74 -4.06 0.03
N GLY A 56 -7.24 -3.88 -1.20
CA GLY A 56 -7.52 -2.70 -2.02
C GLY A 56 -9.02 -2.44 -2.22
N PRO A 57 -9.80 -3.40 -2.77
CA PRO A 57 -11.21 -3.23 -3.04
C PRO A 57 -12.04 -3.03 -1.76
N VAL A 58 -11.71 -3.74 -0.68
CA VAL A 58 -12.41 -3.62 0.60
C VAL A 58 -12.17 -2.25 1.23
N VAL A 59 -10.92 -1.77 1.23
CA VAL A 59 -10.60 -0.41 1.70
C VAL A 59 -11.31 0.62 0.84
N MET A 60 -11.33 0.45 -0.49
CA MET A 60 -11.98 1.38 -1.41
C MET A 60 -13.49 1.44 -1.18
N LEU A 61 -14.13 0.29 -0.95
CA LEU A 61 -15.54 0.18 -0.61
C LEU A 61 -15.85 0.84 0.74
N ALA A 62 -15.07 0.54 1.78
CA ALA A 62 -15.23 1.11 3.11
C ALA A 62 -15.09 2.64 3.08
N LEU A 63 -14.09 3.16 2.36
CA LEU A 63 -13.91 4.59 2.15
C LEU A 63 -15.11 5.20 1.41
N GLY A 64 -15.56 4.58 0.32
CA GLY A 64 -16.74 5.04 -0.43
C GLY A 64 -17.98 5.14 0.43
N LEU A 65 -18.28 4.10 1.22
CA LEU A 65 -19.41 4.09 2.14
C LEU A 65 -19.25 5.14 3.24
N SER A 66 -18.04 5.33 3.76
CA SER A 66 -17.77 6.38 4.75
C SER A 66 -18.05 7.78 4.18
N TYR A 67 -17.73 8.03 2.91
CA TYR A 67 -18.02 9.31 2.25
C TYR A 67 -19.51 9.50 1.95
N LEU A 68 -20.29 8.42 1.83
CA LEU A 68 -21.74 8.50 1.64
C LEU A 68 -22.51 8.71 2.94
N PHE A 69 -22.17 7.94 3.98
CA PHE A 69 -22.99 7.84 5.20
C PHE A 69 -22.40 8.61 6.39
N LEU A 70 -21.08 8.78 6.44
CA LEU A 70 -20.36 9.39 7.56
C LEU A 70 -19.75 10.75 7.19
N ALA A 71 -20.12 11.32 6.04
CA ALA A 71 -19.60 12.62 5.62
C ALA A 71 -19.99 13.71 6.63
N PRO A 72 -19.00 14.46 7.19
CA PRO A 72 -19.28 15.52 8.12
C PRO A 72 -20.07 16.65 7.45
N LYS A 73 -20.98 17.27 8.23
CA LYS A 73 -21.89 18.31 7.75
C LYS A 73 -21.16 19.58 7.29
N GLU A 74 -19.95 19.78 7.79
CA GLU A 74 -19.04 20.88 7.50
C GLU A 74 -17.72 20.34 6.92
N ALA A 75 -16.97 21.20 6.23
CA ALA A 75 -15.68 20.85 5.65
C ALA A 75 -14.67 20.56 6.78
N ASN A 76 -14.40 19.28 7.02
CA ASN A 76 -13.50 18.83 8.07
C ASN A 76 -12.18 18.31 7.46
N TYR A 77 -11.06 18.63 8.10
CA TYR A 77 -9.73 18.14 7.74
C TYR A 77 -9.40 16.76 8.30
N TYR A 78 -10.30 16.11 9.04
CA TYR A 78 -10.05 14.76 9.55
C TYR A 78 -10.75 13.67 8.74
N LEU A 79 -12.02 13.87 8.35
CA LEU A 79 -12.86 12.83 7.76
C LEU A 79 -13.55 13.32 6.48
N GLY A 80 -13.51 12.50 5.43
CA GLY A 80 -14.12 12.77 4.12
C GLY A 80 -13.12 12.96 2.97
N TYR A 81 -13.62 12.86 1.74
CA TYR A 81 -12.90 13.14 0.51
C TYR A 81 -12.44 14.60 0.44
N ARG A 82 -11.14 14.82 0.25
CA ARG A 82 -10.56 16.18 0.26
C ARG A 82 -10.12 16.55 -1.15
N CYS A 83 -10.73 17.59 -1.69
CA CYS A 83 -10.21 18.25 -2.87
C CYS A 83 -10.29 19.76 -2.69
N TYR A 84 -9.28 20.46 -3.22
CA TYR A 84 -9.11 21.90 -3.05
C TYR A 84 -10.37 22.69 -3.44
N PHE A 85 -10.97 22.37 -4.58
CA PHE A 85 -12.19 23.02 -5.07
C PHE A 85 -13.47 22.60 -4.32
N GLY A 86 -13.49 21.40 -3.73
CA GLY A 86 -14.59 20.91 -2.92
C GLY A 86 -14.68 21.61 -1.56
N MET A 87 -13.54 21.95 -0.96
CA MET A 87 -13.48 22.52 0.40
C MET A 87 -13.84 24.01 0.48
N GLY A 88 -14.05 24.71 -0.64
CA GLY A 88 -14.33 26.15 -0.63
C GLY A 88 -15.70 26.54 -0.04
N SER A 89 -16.67 25.63 -0.02
CA SER A 89 -17.99 25.84 0.59
C SER A 89 -18.60 24.51 1.06
N ILE A 90 -19.61 24.56 1.93
CA ILE A 90 -20.37 23.36 2.35
C ILE A 90 -21.07 22.69 1.15
N HIS A 91 -21.52 23.47 0.17
CA HIS A 91 -22.23 22.94 -0.98
C HIS A 91 -21.31 22.17 -1.93
N SER A 92 -20.17 22.76 -2.29
CA SER A 92 -19.12 22.08 -3.08
C SER A 92 -18.57 20.86 -2.33
N TRP A 93 -18.44 20.95 -0.99
CA TRP A 93 -17.98 19.85 -0.16
C TRP A 93 -18.92 18.65 -0.27
N ARG A 94 -20.21 18.85 -0.01
CA ARG A 94 -21.24 17.79 -0.11
C ARG A 94 -21.32 17.19 -1.50
N PHE A 95 -21.16 18.00 -2.56
CA PHE A 95 -21.10 17.48 -3.93
C PHE A 95 -19.92 16.52 -4.10
N THR A 96 -18.71 16.93 -3.70
CA THR A 96 -17.51 16.10 -3.85
C THR A 96 -17.53 14.87 -2.97
N GLN A 97 -18.09 14.94 -1.76
CA GLN A 97 -18.28 13.76 -0.89
C GLN A 97 -19.22 12.74 -1.51
N ARG A 98 -20.37 13.19 -2.02
CA ARG A 98 -21.35 12.30 -2.66
C ARG A 98 -20.79 11.68 -3.92
N LEU A 99 -20.14 12.48 -4.77
CA LEU A 99 -19.55 12.00 -6.01
C LEU A 99 -18.44 10.99 -5.74
N ALA A 100 -17.49 11.33 -4.85
CA ALA A 100 -16.44 10.40 -4.44
C ALA A 100 -17.02 9.14 -3.79
N GLY A 101 -17.96 9.29 -2.85
CA GLY A 101 -18.58 8.18 -2.16
C GLY A 101 -19.27 7.20 -3.12
N LEU A 102 -20.02 7.70 -4.11
CA LEU A 102 -20.63 6.86 -5.14
C LEU A 102 -19.60 6.12 -5.97
N LEU A 103 -18.58 6.83 -6.47
CA LEU A 103 -17.56 6.25 -7.35
C LEU A 103 -16.68 5.23 -6.61
N PHE A 104 -16.21 5.55 -5.40
CA PHE A 104 -15.42 4.64 -4.57
C PHE A 104 -16.23 3.42 -4.12
N THR A 105 -17.51 3.58 -3.78
CA THR A 105 -18.38 2.45 -3.40
C THR A 105 -18.62 1.54 -4.60
N ALA A 106 -19.02 2.11 -5.76
CA ALA A 106 -19.31 1.34 -6.96
C ALA A 106 -18.06 0.60 -7.45
N ALA A 107 -16.93 1.30 -7.57
CA ALA A 107 -15.69 0.68 -8.01
C ALA A 107 -15.15 -0.32 -6.97
N GLY A 108 -15.28 -0.04 -5.67
CA GLY A 108 -14.91 -0.98 -4.61
C GLY A 108 -15.72 -2.27 -4.66
N ALA A 109 -17.04 -2.18 -4.88
CA ALA A 109 -17.92 -3.34 -5.04
C ALA A 109 -17.57 -4.15 -6.29
N ILE A 110 -17.40 -3.48 -7.44
CA ILE A 110 -17.02 -4.13 -8.71
C ILE A 110 -15.67 -4.84 -8.56
N PHE A 111 -14.65 -4.16 -8.04
CA PHE A 111 -13.34 -4.78 -7.86
C PHE A 111 -13.34 -5.88 -6.83
N THR A 112 -14.18 -5.81 -5.80
CA THR A 112 -14.33 -6.91 -4.82
C THR A 112 -14.84 -8.16 -5.53
N VAL A 113 -15.90 -8.05 -6.33
CA VAL A 113 -16.47 -9.18 -7.08
C VAL A 113 -15.48 -9.73 -8.11
N VAL A 114 -14.87 -8.86 -8.91
CA VAL A 114 -13.90 -9.25 -9.95
C VAL A 114 -12.69 -9.93 -9.34
N THR A 115 -12.13 -9.36 -8.26
CA THR A 115 -10.96 -9.92 -7.57
C THR A 115 -11.28 -11.24 -6.89
N LEU A 116 -12.48 -11.39 -6.31
CA LEU A 116 -12.93 -12.66 -5.75
C LEU A 116 -13.00 -13.74 -6.84
N GLY A 117 -13.54 -13.40 -8.02
CA GLY A 117 -13.57 -14.32 -9.16
C GLY A 117 -12.16 -14.71 -9.64
N ILE A 118 -11.26 -13.73 -9.78
CA ILE A 118 -9.87 -13.98 -10.19
C ILE A 118 -9.11 -14.83 -9.16
N SER A 119 -9.27 -14.53 -7.87
CA SER A 119 -8.58 -15.22 -6.77
C SER A 119 -9.07 -16.64 -6.53
N ALA A 120 -10.30 -16.98 -6.93
CA ALA A 120 -10.78 -18.37 -6.91
C ALA A 120 -9.92 -19.29 -7.81
N GLY A 121 -9.31 -18.74 -8.87
CA GLY A 121 -8.44 -19.49 -9.78
C GLY A 121 -6.96 -19.55 -9.35
N PHE A 122 -6.57 -18.94 -8.24
CA PHE A 122 -5.16 -18.87 -7.81
C PHE A 122 -4.55 -20.24 -7.48
N GLY A 123 -5.33 -21.19 -6.97
CA GLY A 123 -4.82 -22.53 -6.65
C GLY A 123 -4.40 -23.37 -7.86
N ASN A 124 -4.78 -22.97 -9.07
CA ASN A 124 -4.46 -23.69 -10.31
C ASN A 124 -3.27 -23.09 -11.08
N LEU A 125 -2.65 -22.03 -10.55
CA LEU A 125 -1.55 -21.31 -11.20
C LEU A 125 -0.21 -21.71 -10.57
N GLU A 126 0.84 -21.69 -11.39
CA GLU A 126 2.21 -21.74 -10.88
C GLU A 126 2.48 -20.53 -9.96
N PRO A 127 3.29 -20.68 -8.91
CA PRO A 127 3.53 -19.63 -7.91
C PRO A 127 3.95 -18.28 -8.51
N GLU A 128 4.82 -18.31 -9.53
CA GLU A 128 5.30 -17.11 -10.21
C GLU A 128 4.18 -16.41 -10.99
N ALA A 129 3.43 -17.18 -11.79
CA ALA A 129 2.30 -16.65 -12.57
C ALA A 129 1.20 -16.06 -11.67
N MET A 130 0.93 -16.72 -10.53
CA MET A 130 -0.01 -16.22 -9.52
C MET A 130 0.46 -14.89 -8.92
N ALA A 131 1.75 -14.76 -8.58
CA ALA A 131 2.31 -13.54 -8.01
C ALA A 131 2.18 -12.36 -9.00
N TRP A 132 2.55 -12.56 -10.27
CA TRP A 132 2.40 -11.52 -11.30
C TRP A 132 0.94 -11.13 -11.55
N LYS A 133 0.02 -12.10 -11.52
CA LYS A 133 -1.41 -11.83 -11.65
C LYS A 133 -1.93 -11.02 -10.46
N ALA A 134 -1.50 -11.35 -9.25
CA ALA A 134 -1.84 -10.60 -8.04
C ALA A 134 -1.31 -9.15 -8.11
N VAL A 135 -0.05 -8.97 -8.52
CA VAL A 135 0.55 -7.65 -8.75
C VAL A 135 -0.23 -6.85 -9.80
N GLY A 136 -0.59 -7.47 -10.92
CA GLY A 136 -1.40 -6.83 -11.96
C GLY A 136 -2.76 -6.34 -11.44
N CYS A 137 -3.44 -7.15 -10.61
CA CYS A 137 -4.67 -6.73 -9.95
C CYS A 137 -4.45 -5.50 -9.04
N LEU A 138 -3.39 -5.50 -8.23
CA LEU A 138 -3.07 -4.38 -7.35
C LEU A 138 -2.77 -3.10 -8.14
N VAL A 139 -2.01 -3.21 -9.24
CA VAL A 139 -1.72 -2.08 -10.13
C VAL A 139 -3.01 -1.50 -10.70
N TRP A 140 -3.91 -2.34 -11.22
CA TRP A 140 -5.15 -1.87 -11.81
C TRP A 140 -6.09 -1.21 -10.78
N GLN A 141 -6.15 -1.77 -9.56
CA GLN A 141 -6.88 -1.17 -8.45
C GLN A 141 -6.30 0.20 -8.07
N ALA A 142 -4.98 0.32 -7.99
CA ALA A 142 -4.29 1.58 -7.68
C ALA A 142 -4.54 2.64 -8.76
N VAL A 143 -4.42 2.27 -10.04
CA VAL A 143 -4.71 3.14 -11.18
C VAL A 143 -6.17 3.62 -11.13
N ALA A 144 -7.12 2.72 -10.88
CA ALA A 144 -8.52 3.10 -10.78
C ALA A 144 -8.78 4.09 -9.63
N ALA A 145 -8.17 3.88 -8.46
CA ALA A 145 -8.28 4.81 -7.34
C ALA A 145 -7.73 6.19 -7.69
N VAL A 146 -6.59 6.28 -8.38
CA VAL A 146 -6.01 7.55 -8.85
C VAL A 146 -6.95 8.23 -9.86
N VAL A 147 -7.48 7.47 -10.83
CA VAL A 147 -8.40 7.99 -11.84
C VAL A 147 -9.67 8.55 -11.20
N ILE A 148 -10.26 7.87 -10.22
CA ILE A 148 -11.43 8.38 -9.49
C ILE A 148 -11.08 9.67 -8.76
N ASN A 149 -9.94 9.74 -8.08
CA ASN A 149 -9.49 10.96 -7.39
C ASN A 149 -9.35 12.14 -8.36
N LEU A 150 -8.70 11.92 -9.51
CA LEU A 150 -8.54 12.93 -10.54
C LEU A 150 -9.88 13.37 -11.11
N PHE A 151 -10.76 12.42 -11.42
CA PHE A 151 -12.09 12.71 -11.94
C PHE A 151 -12.92 13.57 -10.99
N VAL A 152 -12.99 13.22 -9.70
CA VAL A 152 -13.74 14.02 -8.72
C VAL A 152 -13.13 15.41 -8.58
N SER A 153 -11.80 15.52 -8.58
CA SER A 153 -11.09 16.79 -8.46
C SER A 153 -11.33 17.70 -9.67
N LEU A 154 -11.32 17.14 -10.88
CA LEU A 154 -11.63 17.86 -12.12
C LEU A 154 -13.10 18.23 -12.20
N ALA A 155 -14.01 17.35 -11.80
CA ALA A 155 -15.43 17.66 -11.71
C ALA A 155 -15.68 18.81 -10.73
N ALA A 156 -15.03 18.79 -9.56
CA ALA A 156 -15.09 19.89 -8.61
C ALA A 156 -14.57 21.20 -9.22
N ALA A 157 -13.42 21.17 -9.90
CA ALA A 157 -12.85 22.33 -10.57
C ALA A 157 -13.72 22.84 -11.73
N TYR A 158 -14.47 21.97 -12.40
CA TYR A 158 -15.37 22.33 -13.49
C TYR A 158 -16.61 23.05 -12.98
N PHE A 159 -17.25 22.53 -11.92
CA PHE A 159 -18.50 23.07 -11.40
C PHE A 159 -18.31 24.23 -10.41
N PHE A 160 -17.18 24.28 -9.69
CA PHE A 160 -16.97 25.22 -8.59
C PHE A 160 -15.70 26.06 -8.77
N ASP A 161 -15.76 27.31 -8.32
CA ASP A 161 -14.58 28.17 -8.20
C ASP A 161 -13.81 27.88 -6.89
N ARG A 162 -12.61 28.45 -6.72
CA ARG A 162 -11.77 28.31 -5.51
C ARG A 162 -12.50 28.67 -4.22
N LYS A 163 -13.48 29.58 -4.30
CA LYS A 163 -14.34 29.99 -3.17
C LYS A 163 -15.54 29.06 -2.94
N GLY A 164 -15.65 27.94 -3.66
CA GLY A 164 -16.76 27.00 -3.58
C GLY A 164 -18.08 27.49 -4.20
N ALA A 165 -18.10 28.69 -4.79
CA ALA A 165 -19.26 29.18 -5.52
C ALA A 165 -19.42 28.43 -6.85
N PRO A 166 -20.65 28.12 -7.30
CA PRO A 166 -20.88 27.50 -8.59
C PRO A 166 -20.39 28.43 -9.70
N ARG A 167 -19.61 27.89 -10.66
CA ARG A 167 -19.15 28.64 -11.83
C ARG A 167 -20.36 28.97 -12.69
N ARG A 168 -20.80 30.23 -12.66
CA ARG A 168 -21.77 30.75 -13.63
C ARG A 168 -21.11 30.69 -15.01
N HIS A 169 -21.56 29.76 -15.86
CA HIS A 169 -21.38 29.93 -17.29
C HIS A 169 -22.09 31.24 -17.67
N ARG A 170 -21.32 32.30 -17.96
CA ARG A 170 -21.84 33.38 -18.79
C ARG A 170 -22.36 32.71 -20.05
N LYS A 171 -23.69 32.65 -20.23
CA LYS A 171 -24.26 32.48 -21.57
C LYS A 171 -23.60 33.56 -22.41
N LYS A 172 -22.88 33.18 -23.47
CA LYS A 172 -22.46 34.14 -24.49
C LYS A 172 -23.76 34.75 -25.02
N ALA A 173 -24.01 36.00 -24.63
CA ALA A 173 -25.06 36.84 -25.21
C ALA A 173 -24.51 37.41 -26.52
#